data_AF-A0A8H7Q181-F1
#
_entry.id   AF-A0A8H7Q181-F1
#
_cell.length_a   1.000
_cell.length_b   1.000
_cell.length_c   1.000
_cell.angle_alpha   90.00
_cell.angle_beta   90.00
_cell.angle_gamma   90.00
#
_symmetry.space_group_name_H-M   'P 1'
#
loop_
_entity.id
_entity.type
_entity.pdbx_description
1 polymer ?
#
loop_
_entity_poly.entity_id
_entity_poly.type
_entity_poly.pdbx_seq_one_letter_code
_entity_poly.pdbx_strand_id
1 'polypeptide(L)'
;MEETGETRQVAELTEQTKANRLDARLLKISGKFRRRTNESGYHSIMEVWEDLFPCVQVASSFEAWWAMQYMLRITGEFHEYCDGFRDDITQMASMFDELEKAWLVLLEREGLSTTDKIRSINLFRDGQDKAGALGVPAVYQQVVKVLASQQTA
;
A
#
# COMPACT_ATOMS: atom_id res chain seq x y z
N MET A 1 6.12 35.31 -19.73
CA MET A 1 5.33 34.37 -18.90
C MET A 1 5.25 33.02 -19.63
N GLU A 2 6.37 32.33 -19.79
CA GLU A 2 6.45 30.98 -20.41
C GLU A 2 7.00 29.91 -19.45
N GLU A 3 7.45 30.30 -18.25
CA GLU A 3 8.09 29.42 -17.26
C GLU A 3 7.18 28.33 -16.68
N THR A 4 5.85 28.45 -16.77
CA THR A 4 4.91 27.53 -16.12
C THR A 4 4.60 26.25 -16.92
N GLY A 5 4.86 26.23 -18.23
CA GLY A 5 4.59 25.08 -19.09
C GLY A 5 5.67 23.99 -18.99
N GLU A 6 6.95 24.38 -19.06
CA GLU A 6 8.08 23.45 -19.02
C GLU A 6 8.24 22.81 -17.64
N THR A 7 8.07 23.56 -16.55
CA THR A 7 8.20 23.01 -15.19
C THR A 7 7.17 21.93 -14.89
N ARG A 8 5.92 22.11 -15.38
CA ARG A 8 4.86 21.11 -15.21
C ARG A 8 5.14 19.84 -16.01
N GLN A 9 5.61 19.99 -17.25
CA GLN A 9 5.94 18.85 -18.10
C GLN A 9 7.12 18.02 -17.57
N VAL A 10 8.13 18.69 -17.01
CA VAL A 10 9.26 18.04 -16.33
C VAL A 10 8.83 17.32 -15.05
N ALA A 11 7.91 17.90 -14.27
CA ALA A 11 7.35 17.25 -13.08
C ALA A 11 6.54 15.99 -13.42
N GLU A 12 5.70 16.06 -14.46
CA GLU A 12 4.91 14.91 -14.93
C GLU A 12 5.81 13.77 -15.45
N LEU A 13 6.87 14.09 -16.22
CA LEU A 13 7.87 13.12 -16.67
C LEU A 13 8.62 12.46 -15.49
N THR A 14 8.86 13.22 -14.43
CA THR A 14 9.52 12.73 -13.21
C THR A 14 8.62 11.76 -12.45
N GLU A 15 7.35 12.09 -12.25
CA GLU A 15 6.39 11.19 -11.60
C GLU A 15 6.18 9.91 -12.41
N GLN A 16 6.04 10.00 -13.74
CA GLN A 16 5.91 8.82 -14.60
C GLN A 16 7.15 7.91 -14.52
N THR A 17 8.34 8.50 -14.42
CA THR A 17 9.59 7.73 -14.26
C THR A 17 9.62 7.01 -12.92
N LYS A 18 9.19 7.66 -11.83
CA LYS A 18 9.08 7.01 -10.52
C LYS A 18 8.03 5.89 -10.53
N ALA A 19 6.87 6.13 -11.15
CA ALA A 19 5.79 5.15 -11.32
C ALA A 19 6.29 3.89 -12.05
N ASN A 20 6.96 4.06 -13.19
CA ASN A 20 7.53 2.94 -13.95
C ASN A 20 8.55 2.12 -13.13
N ARG A 21 9.38 2.79 -12.32
CA ARG A 21 10.35 2.12 -11.43
C ARG A 21 9.64 1.36 -10.31
N LEU A 22 8.59 1.94 -9.73
CA LEU A 22 7.78 1.30 -8.71
C LEU A 22 7.09 0.05 -9.27
N ASP A 23 6.48 0.13 -10.45
CA ASP A 23 5.85 -1.01 -11.11
C ASP A 23 6.82 -2.16 -11.38
N ALA A 24 8.02 -1.84 -11.88
CA ALA A 24 9.06 -2.85 -12.09
C ALA A 24 9.48 -3.53 -10.78
N ARG A 25 9.48 -2.78 -9.66
CA ARG A 25 9.82 -3.32 -8.33
C ARG A 25 8.70 -4.19 -7.79
N LEU A 26 7.45 -3.73 -7.85
CA LEU A 26 6.28 -4.52 -7.44
C LEU A 26 6.19 -5.82 -8.24
N LEU A 27 6.41 -5.78 -9.55
CA LEU A 27 6.40 -6.99 -10.40
C LEU A 27 7.48 -8.01 -9.96
N LYS A 28 8.67 -7.54 -9.57
CA LYS A 28 9.73 -8.41 -9.04
C LYS A 28 9.33 -9.05 -7.72
N ILE A 29 8.71 -8.28 -6.82
CA ILE A 29 8.20 -8.77 -5.53
C ILE A 29 7.14 -9.84 -5.75
N SER A 30 6.09 -9.55 -6.53
CA SER A 30 5.03 -10.54 -6.81
C SER A 30 5.59 -11.76 -7.55
N GLY A 31 6.60 -11.57 -8.40
CA GLY A 31 7.31 -12.66 -9.07
C GLY A 31 8.07 -13.56 -8.10
N LYS A 32 8.80 -12.98 -7.14
CA LYS A 32 9.55 -13.73 -6.11
C LYS A 32 8.61 -14.40 -5.10
N PHE A 33 7.54 -13.73 -4.69
CA PHE A 33 6.48 -14.29 -3.84
C PHE A 33 5.79 -15.51 -4.46
N ARG A 34 5.50 -15.47 -5.77
CA ARG A 34 4.94 -16.64 -6.47
C ARG A 34 5.87 -17.86 -6.46
N ARG A 35 7.18 -17.66 -6.25
CA ARG A 35 8.17 -18.74 -6.12
C ARG A 35 8.48 -19.11 -4.67
N ARG A 36 7.69 -18.66 -3.68
CA ARG A 36 7.92 -18.95 -2.24
C ARG A 36 8.02 -20.44 -1.86
N THR A 37 7.51 -21.33 -2.72
CA THR A 37 7.64 -22.79 -2.55
C THR A 37 8.97 -23.35 -3.06
N ASN A 38 9.83 -22.51 -3.65
CA ASN A 38 11.10 -22.86 -4.25
C ASN A 38 12.24 -22.13 -3.51
N GLU A 39 13.47 -22.64 -3.58
CA GLU A 39 14.66 -22.04 -2.94
C GLU A 39 14.99 -20.61 -3.39
N SER A 40 14.47 -20.18 -4.54
CA SER A 40 14.67 -18.82 -5.09
C SER A 40 13.56 -17.83 -4.73
N GLY A 41 12.58 -18.26 -3.93
CA GLY A 41 11.45 -17.46 -3.46
C GLY A 41 11.77 -16.63 -2.22
N TYR A 42 10.72 -16.05 -1.64
CA TYR A 42 10.76 -15.56 -0.27
C TYR A 42 10.53 -16.71 0.70
N HIS A 43 11.23 -16.72 1.83
CA HIS A 43 11.12 -17.76 2.86
C HIS A 43 10.32 -17.31 4.09
N SER A 44 10.08 -16.02 4.23
CA SER A 44 9.27 -15.44 5.32
C SER A 44 8.52 -14.19 4.85
N ILE A 45 7.51 -13.79 5.61
CA ILE A 45 6.80 -12.52 5.37
C ILE A 45 7.72 -11.32 5.59
N MET A 46 8.71 -11.44 6.49
CA MET A 46 9.68 -10.38 6.75
C MET A 46 10.53 -10.06 5.52
N GLU A 47 11.01 -11.07 4.80
CA GLU A 47 11.76 -10.82 3.55
C GLU A 47 10.90 -10.14 2.48
N VAL A 48 9.60 -10.47 2.40
CA VAL A 48 8.67 -9.76 1.50
C VAL A 48 8.56 -8.31 1.93
N TRP A 49 8.39 -8.08 3.23
CA TRP A 49 8.20 -6.75 3.79
C TRP A 49 9.41 -5.85 3.59
N GLU A 50 10.63 -6.37 3.74
CA GLU A 50 11.87 -5.61 3.48
C GLU A 50 11.94 -5.06 2.04
N ASP A 51 11.43 -5.82 1.07
CA ASP A 51 11.35 -5.37 -0.32
C ASP A 51 10.13 -4.47 -0.60
N LEU A 52 9.00 -4.72 0.08
CA LEU A 52 7.73 -4.04 -0.12
C LEU A 52 7.62 -2.69 0.60
N PHE A 53 8.14 -2.56 1.82
CA PHE A 53 8.03 -1.33 2.61
C PHE A 53 8.63 -0.10 1.91
N PRO A 54 9.80 -0.18 1.23
CA PRO A 54 10.27 0.93 0.41
C PRO A 54 9.31 1.32 -0.73
N CYS A 55 8.52 0.37 -1.24
CA CYS A 55 7.49 0.64 -2.23
C CYS A 55 6.32 1.44 -1.62
N VAL A 56 5.94 1.16 -0.38
CA VAL A 56 4.95 1.94 0.39
C VAL A 56 5.43 3.39 0.54
N GLN A 57 6.69 3.59 0.91
CA GLN A 57 7.27 4.93 1.07
C GLN A 57 7.30 5.71 -0.24
N VAL A 58 7.72 5.07 -1.33
CA VAL A 58 7.73 5.69 -2.67
C VAL A 58 6.31 6.02 -3.13
N ALA A 59 5.36 5.09 -3.00
CA ALA A 59 3.96 5.32 -3.36
C ALA A 59 3.36 6.49 -2.58
N SER A 60 3.64 6.56 -1.28
CA SER A 60 3.20 7.65 -0.41
C SER A 60 3.81 9.01 -0.81
N SER A 61 4.94 9.04 -1.53
CA SER A 61 5.58 10.29 -1.97
C SER A 61 4.97 10.90 -3.24
N PHE A 62 4.08 10.17 -3.94
CA PHE A 62 3.44 10.66 -5.15
C PHE A 62 2.35 11.69 -4.87
N GLU A 63 1.94 12.38 -5.93
CA GLU A 63 0.70 13.15 -5.98
C GLU A 63 -0.51 12.28 -5.55
N ALA A 64 -1.51 12.91 -4.92
CA ALA A 64 -2.57 12.20 -4.18
C ALA A 64 -3.26 11.08 -4.99
N TRP A 65 -3.58 11.33 -6.27
CA TRP A 65 -4.18 10.34 -7.16
C TRP A 65 -3.29 9.11 -7.37
N TRP A 66 -2.01 9.33 -7.69
CA TRP A 66 -1.04 8.26 -7.92
C TRP A 66 -0.78 7.48 -6.64
N ALA A 67 -0.57 8.20 -5.53
CA ALA A 67 -0.38 7.61 -4.21
C ALA A 67 -1.56 6.69 -3.86
N MET A 68 -2.78 7.15 -4.09
CA MET A 68 -3.99 6.35 -3.86
C MET A 68 -4.01 5.05 -4.68
N GLN A 69 -3.79 5.10 -6.00
CA GLN A 69 -3.82 3.88 -6.81
C GLN A 69 -2.74 2.87 -6.39
N TYR A 70 -1.51 3.34 -6.11
CA TYR A 70 -0.43 2.45 -5.68
C TYR A 70 -0.63 1.92 -4.26
N MET A 71 -1.09 2.76 -3.32
CA MET A 71 -1.34 2.31 -1.95
C MET A 71 -2.47 1.28 -1.90
N LEU A 72 -3.54 1.44 -2.69
CA LEU A 72 -4.59 0.41 -2.84
C LEU A 72 -4.00 -0.92 -3.31
N ARG A 73 -3.17 -0.89 -4.37
CA ARG A 73 -2.54 -2.09 -4.93
C ARG A 73 -1.59 -2.75 -3.94
N ILE A 74 -0.65 -2.00 -3.40
CA ILE A 74 0.39 -2.50 -2.48
C ILE A 74 -0.25 -3.14 -1.25
N THR A 75 -1.29 -2.52 -0.71
CA THR A 75 -2.00 -3.03 0.47
C THR A 75 -2.76 -4.31 0.15
N GLY A 76 -3.43 -4.38 -1.01
CA GLY A 76 -4.10 -5.61 -1.44
C GLY A 76 -3.10 -6.76 -1.65
N GLU A 77 -1.97 -6.49 -2.32
CA GLU A 77 -0.88 -7.45 -2.49
C GLU A 77 -0.29 -7.88 -1.14
N PHE A 78 -0.08 -6.96 -0.20
CA PHE A 78 0.39 -7.27 1.16
C PHE A 78 -0.55 -8.25 1.86
N HIS A 79 -1.86 -8.06 1.78
CA HIS A 79 -2.82 -8.99 2.37
C HIS A 79 -2.74 -10.39 1.77
N GLU A 80 -2.49 -10.50 0.46
CA GLU A 80 -2.24 -11.80 -0.20
C GLU A 80 -0.91 -12.41 0.26
N TYR A 81 0.12 -11.59 0.48
CA TYR A 81 1.40 -12.05 0.97
C TYR A 81 1.29 -12.62 2.39
N CYS A 82 0.55 -11.96 3.28
CA CYS A 82 0.26 -12.45 4.63
C CYS A 82 -0.42 -13.82 4.59
N ASP A 83 -1.44 -14.01 3.75
CA ASP A 83 -2.10 -15.30 3.58
C ASP A 83 -1.13 -16.40 3.11
N GLY A 84 -0.21 -16.05 2.21
CA GLY A 84 0.84 -16.97 1.74
C GLY A 84 1.87 -17.39 2.78
N PHE A 85 1.98 -16.66 3.90
CA PHE A 85 2.93 -16.89 5.00
C PHE A 85 2.23 -16.96 6.36
N ARG A 86 1.02 -17.55 6.40
CA ARG A 86 0.16 -17.59 7.59
C ARG A 86 0.77 -18.16 8.87
N ASP A 87 1.89 -18.88 8.78
CA ASP A 87 2.57 -19.49 9.92
C ASP A 87 3.56 -18.52 10.63
N ASP A 88 3.85 -17.33 10.06
CA ASP A 88 4.78 -16.31 10.59
C ASP A 88 4.03 -15.05 11.09
N ILE A 89 3.16 -15.23 12.09
CA ILE A 89 2.19 -14.23 12.54
C ILE A 89 2.84 -13.10 13.34
N THR A 90 3.85 -13.42 14.16
CA THR A 90 4.43 -12.53 15.18
C THR A 90 4.96 -11.21 14.61
N GLN A 91 5.41 -11.22 13.36
CA GLN A 91 5.99 -10.05 12.69
C GLN A 91 4.95 -9.25 11.88
N MET A 92 3.77 -9.81 11.60
CA MET A 92 2.78 -9.15 10.74
C MET A 92 2.15 -7.93 11.40
N ALA A 93 1.96 -7.93 12.73
CA ALA A 93 1.31 -6.84 13.44
C ALA A 93 2.00 -5.49 13.21
N SER A 94 3.34 -5.44 13.32
CA SER A 94 4.10 -4.21 13.07
C SER A 94 4.05 -3.77 11.59
N MET A 95 3.94 -4.70 10.65
CA MET A 95 3.78 -4.39 9.22
C MET A 95 2.42 -3.76 8.94
N PHE A 96 1.36 -4.28 9.56
CA PHE A 96 0.02 -3.68 9.51
C PHE A 96 0.04 -2.26 10.09
N ASP A 97 0.72 -2.04 11.21
CA ASP A 97 0.84 -0.71 11.84
C ASP A 97 1.59 0.29 10.94
N GLU A 98 2.71 -0.11 10.35
CA GLU A 98 3.47 0.75 9.43
C GLU A 98 2.67 1.09 8.16
N LEU A 99 1.91 0.13 7.64
CA LEU A 99 1.02 0.37 6.51
C LEU A 99 -0.14 1.30 6.90
N GLU A 100 -0.70 1.14 8.11
CA GLU A 100 -1.72 2.04 8.65
C GLU A 100 -1.22 3.48 8.72
N LYS A 101 -0.01 3.70 9.25
CA LYS A 101 0.61 5.04 9.33
C LYS A 101 0.74 5.69 7.95
N ALA A 102 1.22 4.95 6.94
CA ALA A 102 1.34 5.45 5.58
C ALA A 102 -0.03 5.87 4.99
N TRP A 103 -1.07 5.09 5.28
CA TRP A 103 -2.44 5.42 4.87
C TRP A 103 -3.01 6.65 5.57
N LEU A 104 -2.78 6.81 6.87
CA LEU A 104 -3.24 8.00 7.60
C LEU A 104 -2.67 9.28 6.97
N VAL A 105 -1.37 9.30 6.65
CA VAL A 105 -0.72 10.43 5.97
C VAL A 105 -1.34 10.72 4.60
N LEU A 106 -1.73 9.68 3.85
CA LEU A 106 -2.40 9.86 2.57
C LEU A 106 -3.82 10.40 2.72
N LEU A 107 -4.57 9.92 3.71
CA LEU A 107 -5.97 10.30 3.94
C LEU A 107 -6.16 11.71 4.49
N GLU A 108 -5.10 12.32 5.03
CA GLU A 108 -5.05 13.73 5.40
C GLU A 108 -4.92 14.67 4.19
N ARG A 109 -4.60 14.14 3.00
CA ARG A 109 -4.44 14.97 1.79
C ARG A 109 -5.79 15.34 1.19
N GLU A 110 -5.85 16.57 0.68
CA GLU A 110 -7.00 17.05 -0.10
C GLU A 110 -7.07 16.36 -1.48
N GLY A 111 -8.26 16.38 -2.10
CA GLY A 111 -8.46 15.92 -3.48
C GLY A 111 -8.76 14.42 -3.64
N LEU A 112 -8.94 13.67 -2.55
CA LEU A 112 -9.38 12.28 -2.62
C LEU A 112 -10.86 12.18 -3.01
N SER A 113 -11.14 11.42 -4.07
CA SER A 113 -12.51 11.23 -4.55
C SER A 113 -13.33 10.34 -3.61
N THR A 114 -14.67 10.48 -3.64
CA THR A 114 -15.58 9.56 -2.91
C THR A 114 -15.36 8.11 -3.32
N THR A 115 -15.08 7.85 -4.60
CA THR A 115 -14.78 6.51 -5.12
C THR A 115 -13.53 5.94 -4.48
N ASP A 116 -12.47 6.73 -4.34
CA ASP A 116 -11.23 6.28 -3.69
C ASP A 116 -11.47 5.95 -2.22
N LYS A 117 -12.21 6.79 -1.49
CA LYS A 117 -12.59 6.52 -0.09
C LYS A 117 -13.35 5.20 0.06
N ILE A 118 -14.32 4.93 -0.83
CA ILE A 118 -15.08 3.66 -0.82
C ILE A 118 -14.16 2.47 -1.09
N ARG A 119 -13.27 2.58 -2.08
CA ARG A 119 -12.29 1.52 -2.40
C ARG A 119 -11.37 1.24 -1.21
N SER A 120 -10.89 2.29 -0.54
CA SER A 120 -10.08 2.17 0.67
C SER A 120 -10.84 1.48 1.80
N ILE A 121 -12.10 1.85 2.06
CA ILE A 121 -12.93 1.20 3.10
C ILE A 121 -13.06 -0.31 2.85
N ASN A 122 -13.40 -0.70 1.62
CA ASN A 122 -13.55 -2.11 1.27
C ASN A 122 -12.25 -2.87 1.47
N LEU A 123 -11.13 -2.30 1.00
CA LEU A 123 -9.80 -2.86 1.18
C LEU A 123 -9.43 -3.06 2.66
N PHE A 124 -9.73 -2.10 3.54
CA PHE A 124 -9.43 -2.26 4.97
C PHE A 124 -10.33 -3.25 5.67
N ARG A 125 -11.60 -3.34 5.29
CA ARG A 125 -12.50 -4.39 5.80
C ARG A 125 -11.97 -5.77 5.41
N ASP A 126 -11.64 -5.98 4.13
CA ASP A 126 -11.06 -7.24 3.66
C ASP A 126 -9.74 -7.55 4.38
N GLY A 127 -8.92 -6.53 4.62
CA GLY A 127 -7.67 -6.63 5.38
C GLY A 127 -7.88 -7.02 6.84
N GLN A 128 -8.89 -6.46 7.51
CA GLN A 128 -9.26 -6.81 8.89
C GLN A 128 -9.75 -8.24 9.00
N ASP A 129 -10.59 -8.69 8.07
CA ASP A 129 -11.10 -10.06 8.04
C ASP A 129 -9.96 -11.07 7.83
N LYS A 130 -9.04 -10.79 6.89
CA LYS A 130 -7.84 -11.60 6.65
C LYS A 130 -6.91 -11.62 7.85
N ALA A 131 -6.59 -10.47 8.43
CA ALA A 131 -5.73 -10.37 9.61
C ALA A 131 -6.33 -11.12 10.81
N GLY A 132 -7.65 -11.00 11.00
CA GLY A 132 -8.39 -11.76 12.03
C GLY A 132 -8.29 -13.27 11.83
N ALA A 133 -8.42 -13.77 10.59
CA ALA A 133 -8.24 -15.18 10.27
C ALA A 133 -6.80 -15.69 10.53
N LEU A 134 -5.82 -14.80 10.45
CA LEU A 134 -4.41 -15.07 10.76
C LEU A 134 -4.07 -14.89 12.26
N GLY A 135 -5.04 -14.52 13.10
CA GLY A 135 -4.78 -14.28 14.53
C GLY A 135 -4.06 -12.95 14.82
N VAL A 136 -4.08 -11.99 13.89
CA VAL A 136 -3.60 -10.61 14.07
C VAL A 136 -4.81 -9.69 14.24
N PRO A 137 -5.38 -9.57 15.46
CA PRO A 137 -6.58 -8.78 15.66
C PRO A 137 -6.29 -7.28 15.58
N ALA A 138 -7.35 -6.50 15.35
CA ALA A 138 -7.37 -5.05 15.52
C ALA A 138 -6.40 -4.25 14.61
N VAL A 139 -6.21 -4.67 13.36
CA VAL A 139 -5.50 -3.89 12.34
C VAL A 139 -6.37 -2.75 11.77
N TYR A 140 -5.75 -1.70 11.23
CA TYR A 140 -6.40 -0.58 10.53
C TYR A 140 -7.48 0.20 11.31
N GLN A 141 -7.46 0.16 12.64
CA GLN A 141 -8.49 0.77 13.48
C GLN A 141 -8.61 2.29 13.29
N GLN A 142 -7.48 2.97 13.13
CA GLN A 142 -7.45 4.43 12.98
C GLN A 142 -7.91 4.84 11.59
N VAL A 143 -7.44 4.14 10.56
CA VAL A 143 -7.82 4.45 9.18
C VAL A 143 -9.33 4.27 8.96
N VAL A 144 -9.91 3.19 9.49
CA VAL A 144 -11.36 2.97 9.41
C VAL A 144 -12.15 4.08 10.12
N LYS A 145 -11.67 4.57 11.27
CA LYS A 145 -12.30 5.69 11.99
C LYS A 145 -12.25 7.00 11.18
N VAL A 146 -11.10 7.32 10.58
CA VAL A 146 -10.94 8.50 9.73
C VAL A 146 -11.91 8.43 8.55
N LEU A 147 -11.92 7.32 7.83
CA LEU A 147 -12.81 7.14 6.67
C LEU A 147 -14.29 7.23 7.04
N ALA A 148 -14.70 6.69 8.19
CA ALA A 148 -16.07 6.79 8.69
C ALA A 148 -16.47 8.25 8.98
N SER A 149 -15.59 9.05 9.60
CA SER A 149 -15.87 10.47 9.86
C SER A 149 -15.99 11.31 8.58
N GLN A 150 -15.30 10.92 7.52
CA GLN A 150 -15.35 11.60 6.21
C GLN A 150 -16.60 11.27 5.39
N GLN A 151 -17.42 10.30 5.81
CA GLN A 151 -18.70 9.97 5.15
C GLN A 151 -19.88 10.78 5.69
N THR A 152 -19.73 11.35 6.89
CA THR A 152 -20.78 12.10 7.59
C THR A 152 -20.71 13.61 7.37
N ALA A 153 -19.70 14.10 6.65
CA ALA A 153 -19.46 15.50 6.33
C ALA A 153 -19.83 15.79 4.87
#